data_AF-A0A0K0F0G7-F1
#
_entry.id   AF-A0A0K0F0G7-F1
#
_cell.length_a   1.000
_cell.length_b   1.000
_cell.length_c   1.000
_cell.angle_alpha   90.00
_cell.angle_beta   90.00
_cell.angle_gamma   90.00
#
_symmetry.space_group_name_H-M   'P 1'
#
loop_
_entity.id
_entity.type
_entity.pdbx_description
1 polymer ?
#
loop_
_entity_poly.entity_id
_entity_poly.type
_entity_poly.pdbx_seq_one_letter_code
_entity_poly.pdbx_strand_id
1 'polypeptide(L)'
;MGESSNEIELKSIGSSNSNVQHDIDDNNYRHSNFRSLTKQIILSITVIVAVAICWTGGTQFSKSALIIDPKHFYAPYTMTWFNTNFMILCYPVYLIYILITHNKDIEYLKSCHNEALRIYQVYTNKPKFIQYLLFTAMFLGFWIGANYCYSMSLVYVPASITTSISAANTAIVLVLSWIILKDKFNIYQIISIACAVSGVVIISLDKSTTSQSSVWKHFLGILLAILSAAFSATYKVLFKRIIGNANLGQVSMFMTGLGFMNLVINIFPCIFLIIYNKETIEFDYVPWFPITGSSLLSLLFNFLINFGIALLHPLVISIGMLMGIPLNIIIDIIFRHLKVEKDFLIGGFLVLLSFVLIVFPLDIFMKDYFKKCKNSINKKA
;
A
#
# COMPACT_ATOMS: atom_id res chain seq x y z
N MET A 1 -74.60 29.38 18.81
CA MET A 1 -73.30 29.32 19.53
C MET A 1 -72.77 27.88 19.50
N GLY A 2 -72.47 27.30 18.32
CA GLY A 2 -72.19 25.86 18.25
C GLY A 2 -71.37 25.38 17.06
N GLU A 3 -70.43 26.17 16.55
CA GLU A 3 -69.57 25.73 15.42
C GLU A 3 -68.06 25.98 15.63
N SER A 4 -67.60 26.61 16.72
CA SER A 4 -66.16 26.92 16.89
C SER A 4 -65.36 25.90 17.71
N SER A 5 -65.97 24.82 18.21
CA SER A 5 -65.29 23.87 19.10
C SER A 5 -64.72 22.62 18.38
N ASN A 6 -65.27 22.23 17.23
CA ASN A 6 -64.79 21.04 16.50
C ASN A 6 -63.58 21.30 15.59
N GLU A 7 -63.30 22.55 15.21
CA GLU A 7 -62.13 22.90 14.38
C GLU A 7 -60.81 22.92 15.17
N ILE A 8 -60.87 23.10 16.49
CA ILE A 8 -59.69 23.16 17.37
C ILE A 8 -59.21 21.74 17.72
N GLU A 9 -60.11 20.77 17.85
CA GLU A 9 -59.77 19.37 18.13
C GLU A 9 -59.23 18.63 16.89
N LEU A 10 -59.72 18.92 15.68
CA LEU A 10 -59.16 18.32 14.46
C LEU A 10 -57.75 18.87 14.13
N LYS A 11 -57.45 20.13 14.46
CA LYS A 11 -56.12 20.72 14.25
C LYS A 11 -55.07 20.23 15.25
N SER A 12 -55.45 19.85 16.47
CA SER A 12 -54.51 19.32 17.47
C SER A 12 -54.13 17.86 17.20
N ILE A 13 -55.05 17.05 16.63
CA ILE A 13 -54.79 15.65 16.23
C ILE A 13 -53.94 15.59 14.94
N GLY A 14 -54.16 16.53 14.00
CA GLY A 14 -53.35 16.64 12.78
C GLY A 14 -51.89 17.07 13.03
N SER A 15 -51.66 17.95 14.01
CA SER A 15 -50.30 18.44 14.34
C SER A 15 -49.48 17.46 15.19
N SER A 16 -50.14 16.67 16.03
CA SER A 16 -49.49 15.62 16.82
C SER A 16 -49.09 14.42 15.95
N ASN A 17 -49.92 14.01 14.99
CA ASN A 17 -49.55 12.98 14.02
C ASN A 17 -48.45 13.43 13.04
N SER A 18 -48.41 14.70 12.63
CA SER A 18 -47.32 15.20 11.78
C SER A 18 -45.99 15.27 12.52
N ASN A 19 -45.99 15.65 13.80
CA ASN A 19 -44.77 15.69 14.61
C ASN A 19 -44.25 14.28 14.92
N VAL A 20 -45.13 13.32 15.22
CA VAL A 20 -44.75 11.92 15.44
C VAL A 20 -44.22 11.29 14.15
N GLN A 21 -44.84 11.56 13.00
CA GLN A 21 -44.36 11.05 11.71
C GLN A 21 -43.00 11.66 11.32
N HIS A 22 -42.81 12.97 11.56
CA HIS A 22 -41.53 13.65 11.32
C HIS A 22 -40.42 13.14 12.25
N ASP A 23 -40.72 12.84 13.51
CA ASP A 23 -39.79 12.25 14.48
C ASP A 23 -39.45 10.78 14.14
N ILE A 24 -40.40 10.01 13.58
CA ILE A 24 -40.16 8.64 13.11
C ILE A 24 -39.30 8.63 11.85
N ASP A 25 -39.55 9.55 10.92
CA ASP A 25 -38.76 9.68 9.69
C ASP A 25 -37.35 10.21 9.99
N ASP A 26 -37.17 11.20 10.88
CA ASP A 26 -35.85 11.66 11.32
C ASP A 26 -35.07 10.57 12.08
N ASN A 27 -35.76 9.77 12.90
CA ASN A 27 -35.13 8.63 13.56
C ASN A 27 -34.76 7.53 12.57
N ASN A 28 -35.58 7.21 11.56
CA ASN A 28 -35.24 6.25 10.52
C ASN A 28 -34.11 6.74 9.60
N TYR A 29 -34.08 8.03 9.27
CA TYR A 29 -32.97 8.66 8.54
C TYR A 29 -31.68 8.65 9.34
N ARG A 30 -31.72 8.99 10.64
CA ARG A 30 -30.56 8.89 11.54
C ARG A 30 -30.11 7.45 11.72
N HIS A 31 -31.02 6.49 11.87
CA HIS A 31 -30.69 5.09 12.09
C HIS A 31 -30.15 4.41 10.83
N SER A 32 -30.63 4.80 9.64
CA SER A 32 -30.10 4.35 8.34
C SER A 32 -28.72 4.95 8.04
N ASN A 33 -28.50 6.23 8.33
CA ASN A 33 -27.17 6.87 8.25
C ASN A 33 -26.19 6.30 9.28
N PHE A 34 -26.65 5.97 10.50
CA PHE A 34 -25.79 5.34 11.50
C PHE A 34 -25.44 3.91 11.10
N ARG A 35 -26.38 3.16 10.51
CA ARG A 35 -26.15 1.80 9.99
C ARG A 35 -25.24 1.81 8.76
N SER A 36 -25.35 2.80 7.86
CA SER A 36 -24.43 2.95 6.73
C SER A 36 -23.02 3.36 7.18
N LEU A 37 -22.91 4.27 8.16
CA LEU A 37 -21.65 4.69 8.77
C LEU A 37 -20.97 3.52 9.50
N THR A 38 -21.73 2.76 10.29
CA THR A 38 -21.21 1.59 11.03
C THR A 38 -20.72 0.52 10.05
N LYS A 39 -21.47 0.25 8.97
CA LYS A 39 -21.01 -0.66 7.90
C LYS A 39 -19.72 -0.18 7.25
N GLN A 40 -19.59 1.12 6.98
CA GLN A 40 -18.39 1.70 6.39
C GLN A 40 -17.17 1.63 7.33
N ILE A 41 -17.37 1.85 8.63
CA ILE A 41 -16.34 1.71 9.66
C ILE A 41 -15.90 0.24 9.78
N ILE A 42 -16.84 -0.69 9.88
CA ILE A 42 -16.53 -2.14 9.96
C ILE A 42 -15.78 -2.58 8.70
N LEU A 43 -16.22 -2.14 7.52
CA LEU A 43 -15.53 -2.42 6.26
C LEU A 43 -14.10 -1.86 6.27
N SER A 44 -13.91 -0.62 6.74
CA SER A 44 -12.59 0.01 6.82
C SER A 44 -11.66 -0.74 7.78
N ILE A 45 -12.14 -1.14 8.96
CA ILE A 45 -11.38 -1.93 9.93
C ILE A 45 -11.01 -3.29 9.33
N THR A 46 -11.97 -3.96 8.67
CA THR A 46 -11.74 -5.25 8.03
C THR A 46 -10.66 -5.15 6.95
N VAL A 47 -10.71 -4.11 6.11
CA VAL A 47 -9.69 -3.86 5.09
C VAL A 47 -8.33 -3.53 5.71
N ILE A 48 -8.28 -2.72 6.77
CA ILE A 48 -7.02 -2.41 7.49
C ILE A 48 -6.36 -3.70 7.99
N VAL A 49 -7.13 -4.57 8.67
CA VAL A 49 -6.62 -5.83 9.21
C VAL A 49 -6.16 -6.74 8.08
N ALA A 50 -6.95 -6.86 7.01
CA ALA A 50 -6.59 -7.68 5.87
C ALA A 50 -5.33 -7.19 5.14
N VAL A 51 -5.17 -5.86 4.94
CA VAL A 51 -3.94 -5.27 4.39
C VAL A 51 -2.74 -5.59 5.29
N ALA A 52 -2.87 -5.42 6.60
CA ALA A 52 -1.79 -5.69 7.55
C ALA A 52 -1.36 -7.16 7.51
N ILE A 53 -2.33 -8.09 7.53
CA ILE A 53 -2.06 -9.53 7.46
C ILE A 53 -1.41 -9.92 6.12
N CYS A 54 -1.94 -9.42 4.99
CA CYS A 54 -1.40 -9.77 3.68
C CYS A 54 0.02 -9.24 3.49
N TRP A 55 0.28 -8.00 3.92
CA TRP A 55 1.61 -7.40 3.88
C TRP A 55 2.59 -8.18 4.74
N THR A 56 2.29 -8.34 6.03
CA THR A 56 3.18 -9.01 6.97
C THR A 56 3.36 -10.48 6.65
N GLY A 57 2.29 -11.19 6.35
CA GLY A 57 2.36 -12.60 5.96
C GLY A 57 3.17 -12.77 4.68
N GLY A 58 2.98 -11.93 3.66
CA GLY A 58 3.77 -11.95 2.43
C GLY A 58 5.27 -11.80 2.71
N THR A 59 5.66 -10.82 3.51
CA THR A 59 7.07 -10.62 3.91
C THR A 59 7.62 -11.78 4.73
N GLN A 60 6.86 -12.30 5.68
CA GLN A 60 7.32 -13.37 6.57
C GLN A 60 7.44 -14.71 5.84
N PHE A 61 6.47 -15.06 4.98
CA PHE A 61 6.56 -16.23 4.11
C PHE A 61 7.73 -16.11 3.12
N SER A 62 7.95 -14.91 2.56
CA SER A 62 9.11 -14.63 1.70
C SER A 62 10.42 -14.90 2.44
N LYS A 63 10.53 -14.41 3.67
CA LYS A 63 11.71 -14.62 4.49
C LYS A 63 11.89 -16.09 4.89
N SER A 64 10.80 -16.78 5.24
CA SER A 64 10.85 -18.20 5.58
C SER A 64 11.26 -19.04 4.37
N ALA A 65 10.74 -18.75 3.17
CA ALA A 65 11.15 -19.42 1.93
C ALA A 65 12.66 -19.35 1.69
N LEU A 66 13.29 -18.21 2.02
CA LEU A 66 14.72 -17.98 1.83
C LEU A 66 15.63 -18.55 2.95
N ILE A 67 15.06 -18.96 4.08
CA ILE A 67 15.83 -19.39 5.28
C ILE A 67 15.60 -20.86 5.65
N ILE A 68 14.50 -21.48 5.19
CA ILE A 68 14.17 -22.88 5.54
C ILE A 68 15.26 -23.85 5.05
N ASP A 69 15.72 -23.71 3.81
CA ASP A 69 16.76 -24.59 3.24
C ASP A 69 17.81 -23.80 2.46
N PRO A 70 18.71 -23.04 3.13
CA PRO A 70 19.70 -22.20 2.46
C PRO A 70 20.74 -23.00 1.65
N LYS A 71 20.79 -24.33 1.83
CA LYS A 71 21.67 -25.24 1.07
C LYS A 71 21.03 -25.70 -0.25
N HIS A 72 19.72 -25.88 -0.30
CA HIS A 72 19.01 -26.46 -1.45
C HIS A 72 18.11 -25.45 -2.18
N PHE A 73 17.78 -24.31 -1.54
CA PHE A 73 16.97 -23.24 -2.11
C PHE A 73 17.49 -21.84 -1.72
N TYR A 74 18.29 -21.24 -2.62
CA TYR A 74 18.74 -19.85 -2.52
C TYR A 74 18.41 -19.13 -3.84
N ALA A 75 17.17 -18.66 -4.00
CA ALA A 75 16.71 -18.04 -5.24
C ALA A 75 15.80 -16.79 -5.05
N PRO A 76 16.33 -15.70 -4.47
CA PRO A 76 15.57 -14.47 -4.21
C PRO A 76 15.10 -13.73 -5.48
N TYR A 77 15.83 -13.79 -6.59
CA TYR A 77 15.42 -13.25 -7.88
C TYR A 77 14.31 -14.10 -8.49
N THR A 78 14.48 -15.42 -8.54
CA THR A 78 13.45 -16.33 -9.05
C THR A 78 12.15 -16.25 -8.22
N MET A 79 12.24 -16.10 -6.89
CA MET A 79 11.06 -15.90 -6.05
C MET A 79 10.36 -14.56 -6.35
N THR A 80 11.13 -13.50 -6.57
CA THR A 80 10.58 -12.19 -6.96
C THR A 80 9.89 -12.24 -8.32
N TRP A 81 10.49 -12.96 -9.27
CA TRP A 81 9.92 -13.20 -10.59
C TRP A 81 8.59 -13.95 -10.49
N PHE A 82 8.57 -15.07 -9.74
CA PHE A 82 7.37 -15.88 -9.54
C PHE A 82 6.24 -15.08 -8.90
N ASN A 83 6.52 -14.33 -7.83
CA ASN A 83 5.52 -13.48 -7.16
C ASN A 83 4.96 -12.41 -8.11
N THR A 84 5.82 -11.73 -8.86
CA THR A 84 5.40 -10.65 -9.77
C THR A 84 4.51 -11.16 -10.93
N ASN A 85 4.63 -12.43 -11.32
CA ASN A 85 3.76 -13.02 -12.35
C ASN A 85 2.28 -13.04 -11.96
N PHE A 86 1.96 -13.14 -10.66
CA PHE A 86 0.57 -13.11 -10.20
C PHE A 86 -0.11 -11.77 -10.50
N MET A 87 0.63 -10.69 -10.72
CA MET A 87 0.08 -9.38 -11.11
C MET A 87 -0.64 -9.39 -12.45
N ILE A 88 -0.43 -10.41 -13.29
CA ILE A 88 -1.19 -10.61 -14.54
C ILE A 88 -2.70 -10.75 -14.26
N LEU A 89 -3.08 -11.22 -13.08
CA LEU A 89 -4.47 -11.39 -12.67
C LEU A 89 -5.15 -10.07 -12.28
N CYS A 90 -4.42 -8.97 -12.12
CA CYS A 90 -4.97 -7.69 -11.64
C CYS A 90 -6.11 -7.16 -12.53
N TYR A 91 -5.89 -7.12 -13.86
CA TYR A 91 -6.87 -6.58 -14.81
C TYR A 91 -8.04 -7.53 -15.11
N PRO A 92 -7.83 -8.84 -15.32
CA PRO A 92 -8.94 -9.79 -15.45
C PRO A 92 -9.90 -9.74 -14.25
N VAL A 93 -9.38 -9.68 -13.03
CA VAL A 93 -10.21 -9.58 -11.82
C VAL A 93 -10.94 -8.24 -11.75
N TYR A 94 -10.30 -7.14 -12.15
CA TYR A 94 -10.98 -5.84 -12.28
C TYR A 94 -12.14 -5.87 -13.28
N LEU A 95 -11.98 -6.53 -14.43
CA LEU A 95 -13.07 -6.68 -15.41
C LEU A 95 -14.22 -7.53 -14.87
N ILE A 96 -13.91 -8.65 -14.19
CA ILE A 96 -14.91 -9.49 -13.53
C ILE A 96 -15.67 -8.69 -12.47
N TYR A 97 -14.98 -7.85 -11.70
CA TYR A 97 -15.60 -6.97 -10.70
C TYR A 97 -16.59 -5.99 -11.34
N ILE A 98 -16.23 -5.34 -12.45
CA ILE A 98 -17.14 -4.46 -13.19
C ILE A 98 -18.34 -5.23 -13.70
N LEU A 99 -18.13 -6.42 -14.28
CA LEU A 99 -19.20 -7.28 -14.79
C LEU A 99 -20.22 -7.65 -13.71
N ILE A 100 -19.75 -7.97 -12.49
CA ILE A 100 -20.60 -8.34 -11.37
C ILE A 100 -21.36 -7.11 -10.84
N THR A 101 -20.68 -5.97 -10.71
CA THR A 101 -21.26 -4.77 -10.09
C THR A 101 -22.29 -4.08 -11.01
N HIS A 102 -22.09 -4.16 -12.33
CA HIS A 102 -22.93 -3.51 -13.33
C HIS A 102 -23.80 -4.48 -14.14
N ASN A 103 -24.26 -5.60 -13.53
CA ASN A 103 -25.22 -6.54 -14.14
C ASN A 103 -24.86 -6.97 -15.59
N LYS A 104 -23.57 -7.22 -15.86
CA LYS A 104 -23.06 -7.64 -17.18
C LYS A 104 -23.29 -6.63 -18.32
N ASP A 105 -23.39 -5.34 -18.02
CA ASP A 105 -23.43 -4.30 -19.06
C ASP A 105 -22.12 -4.26 -19.87
N ILE A 106 -22.19 -4.76 -21.11
CA ILE A 106 -21.05 -4.86 -22.02
C ILE A 106 -20.63 -3.48 -22.53
N GLU A 107 -21.56 -2.53 -22.68
CA GLU A 107 -21.24 -1.18 -23.14
C GLU A 107 -20.45 -0.41 -22.08
N TYR A 108 -20.87 -0.54 -20.81
CA TYR A 108 -20.13 0.03 -19.68
C TYR A 108 -18.73 -0.59 -19.56
N LEU A 109 -18.60 -1.91 -19.69
CA LEU A 109 -17.29 -2.58 -19.68
C LEU A 109 -16.39 -2.10 -20.81
N LYS A 110 -16.93 -1.93 -22.03
CA LYS A 110 -16.18 -1.41 -23.18
C LYS A 110 -15.71 0.02 -22.94
N SER A 111 -16.53 0.85 -22.31
CA SER A 111 -16.16 2.21 -21.90
C SER A 111 -14.99 2.20 -20.91
N CYS A 112 -15.07 1.42 -19.83
CA CYS A 112 -13.99 1.28 -18.85
C CYS A 112 -12.70 0.71 -19.46
N HIS A 113 -12.81 -0.26 -20.38
CA HIS A 113 -11.66 -0.80 -21.11
C HIS A 113 -10.98 0.26 -21.97
N ASN A 114 -11.76 1.05 -22.71
CA ASN A 114 -11.24 2.15 -23.53
C ASN A 114 -10.57 3.22 -22.67
N GLU A 115 -11.10 3.51 -21.47
CA GLU A 115 -10.49 4.44 -20.53
C GLU A 115 -9.18 3.90 -19.93
N ALA A 116 -9.13 2.61 -19.61
CA ALA A 116 -7.93 1.94 -19.15
C ALA A 116 -6.81 1.99 -20.21
N LEU A 117 -7.15 1.77 -21.48
CA LEU A 117 -6.22 1.84 -22.62
C LEU A 117 -5.57 3.21 -22.82
N ARG A 118 -6.18 4.30 -22.31
CA ARG A 118 -5.62 5.65 -22.43
C ARG A 118 -4.29 5.81 -21.69
N ILE A 119 -3.97 4.96 -20.71
CA ILE A 119 -2.69 4.99 -20.00
C ILE A 119 -1.48 4.85 -20.93
N TYR A 120 -1.65 4.18 -22.07
CA TYR A 120 -0.58 3.99 -23.06
C TYR A 120 -0.59 5.01 -24.19
N GLN A 121 -1.52 5.96 -24.19
CA GLN A 121 -1.63 6.99 -25.22
C GLN A 121 -0.86 8.29 -24.89
N VAL A 122 -0.02 8.27 -23.85
CA VAL A 122 0.66 9.46 -23.32
C VAL A 122 1.62 10.14 -24.32
N TYR A 123 2.20 9.41 -25.28
CA TYR A 123 3.13 9.96 -26.29
C TYR A 123 2.62 9.74 -27.72
N THR A 124 2.23 10.82 -28.40
CA THR A 124 1.58 10.80 -29.72
C THR A 124 2.49 10.34 -30.88
N ASN A 125 3.83 10.32 -30.69
CA ASN A 125 4.80 10.16 -31.78
C ASN A 125 5.37 8.73 -32.00
N LYS A 126 4.91 7.70 -31.27
CA LYS A 126 5.38 6.30 -31.44
C LYS A 126 4.21 5.34 -31.69
N PRO A 127 4.42 4.20 -32.39
CA PRO A 127 3.38 3.19 -32.51
C PRO A 127 3.00 2.66 -31.12
N LYS A 128 1.68 2.51 -30.88
CA LYS A 128 1.07 2.18 -29.57
C LYS A 128 1.75 1.00 -28.87
N PHE A 129 2.14 -0.03 -29.64
CA PHE A 129 2.78 -1.23 -29.11
C PHE A 129 4.22 -1.01 -28.62
N ILE A 130 5.06 -0.30 -29.38
CA ILE A 130 6.45 -0.04 -28.99
C ILE A 130 6.51 0.89 -27.78
N GLN A 131 5.60 1.87 -27.72
CA GLN A 131 5.50 2.75 -26.57
C GLN A 131 5.06 1.99 -25.33
N TYR A 132 4.02 1.15 -25.42
CA TYR A 132 3.63 0.23 -24.35
C TYR A 132 4.83 -0.58 -23.86
N LEU A 133 5.63 -1.13 -24.78
CA LEU A 133 6.75 -1.99 -24.44
C LEU A 133 7.88 -1.23 -23.74
N LEU A 134 8.36 -0.12 -24.32
CA LEU A 134 9.45 0.66 -23.74
C LEU A 134 9.06 1.30 -22.40
N PHE A 135 7.83 1.82 -22.33
CA PHE A 135 7.31 2.43 -21.12
C PHE A 135 7.22 1.39 -20.00
N THR A 136 6.53 0.28 -20.25
CA THR A 136 6.37 -0.79 -19.26
C THR A 136 7.71 -1.43 -18.87
N ALA A 137 8.64 -1.59 -19.82
CA ALA A 137 9.97 -2.13 -19.54
C ALA A 137 10.80 -1.23 -18.61
N MET A 138 10.74 0.10 -18.79
CA MET A 138 11.44 1.03 -17.89
C MET A 138 10.92 0.91 -16.45
N PHE A 139 9.59 0.87 -16.27
CA PHE A 139 8.99 0.68 -14.95
C PHE A 139 9.25 -0.71 -14.37
N LEU A 140 9.25 -1.73 -15.22
CA LEU A 140 9.61 -3.08 -14.82
C LEU A 140 11.04 -3.13 -14.27
N GLY A 141 11.99 -2.43 -14.87
CA GLY A 141 13.36 -2.33 -14.36
C GLY A 141 13.42 -1.79 -12.92
N PHE A 142 12.72 -0.69 -12.64
CA PHE A 142 12.61 -0.14 -11.28
C PHE A 142 11.86 -1.08 -10.32
N TRP A 143 10.81 -1.73 -10.81
CA TRP A 143 10.00 -2.67 -10.03
C TRP A 143 10.82 -3.87 -9.57
N ILE A 144 11.56 -4.52 -10.49
CA ILE A 144 12.45 -5.62 -10.16
C ILE A 144 13.55 -5.14 -9.24
N GLY A 145 14.17 -4.00 -9.54
CA GLY A 145 15.23 -3.43 -8.72
C GLY A 145 14.78 -3.25 -7.26
N ALA A 146 13.57 -2.73 -7.06
CA ALA A 146 12.98 -2.61 -5.73
C ALA A 146 12.76 -3.99 -5.07
N ASN A 147 11.99 -4.87 -5.71
CA ASN A 147 11.60 -6.15 -5.10
C ASN A 147 12.78 -7.11 -4.90
N TYR A 148 13.77 -7.11 -5.79
CA TYR A 148 14.99 -7.89 -5.64
C TYR A 148 15.82 -7.41 -4.46
N CYS A 149 16.05 -6.08 -4.35
CA CYS A 149 16.79 -5.52 -3.21
C CYS A 149 16.05 -5.78 -1.89
N TYR A 150 14.71 -5.73 -1.90
CA TYR A 150 13.87 -6.08 -0.75
C TYR A 150 14.04 -7.55 -0.35
N SER A 151 13.90 -8.47 -1.30
CA SER A 151 14.05 -9.91 -1.06
C SER A 151 15.46 -10.27 -0.58
N MET A 152 16.49 -9.66 -1.16
CA MET A 152 17.87 -9.82 -0.70
C MET A 152 18.11 -9.25 0.69
N SER A 153 17.45 -8.15 1.07
CA SER A 153 17.52 -7.62 2.44
C SER A 153 17.00 -8.65 3.47
N LEU A 154 15.92 -9.36 3.16
CA LEU A 154 15.32 -10.37 4.04
C LEU A 154 16.25 -11.57 4.33
N VAL A 155 17.19 -11.86 3.43
CA VAL A 155 18.23 -12.89 3.63
C VAL A 155 19.19 -12.47 4.75
N TYR A 156 19.59 -11.20 4.78
CA TYR A 156 20.63 -10.72 5.69
C TYR A 156 20.08 -10.18 7.01
N VAL A 157 18.82 -9.75 7.04
CA VAL A 157 18.27 -8.95 8.14
C VAL A 157 16.84 -9.40 8.50
N PRO A 158 16.42 -9.34 9.79
CA PRO A 158 15.02 -9.42 10.25
C PRO A 158 13.99 -8.78 9.32
N ALA A 159 12.86 -9.46 9.10
CA ALA A 159 11.78 -8.93 8.27
C ALA A 159 11.26 -7.61 8.86
N SER A 160 11.22 -7.51 10.18
CA SER A 160 10.84 -6.29 10.91
C SER A 160 11.73 -5.09 10.60
N ILE A 161 13.05 -5.30 10.51
CA ILE A 161 14.00 -4.23 10.17
C ILE A 161 13.81 -3.84 8.70
N THR A 162 13.73 -4.81 7.78
CA THR A 162 13.50 -4.53 6.36
C THR A 162 12.18 -3.79 6.13
N THR A 163 11.09 -4.17 6.80
CA THR A 163 9.80 -3.48 6.69
C THR A 163 9.81 -2.09 7.32
N SER A 164 10.52 -1.92 8.44
CA SER A 164 10.66 -0.62 9.09
C SER A 164 11.42 0.34 8.19
N ILE A 165 12.56 -0.06 7.65
CA ILE A 165 13.32 0.76 6.68
C ILE A 165 12.50 1.01 5.42
N SER A 166 11.77 0.01 4.92
CA SER A 166 10.90 0.17 3.76
C SER A 166 9.79 1.19 3.99
N ALA A 167 9.30 1.38 5.22
CA ALA A 167 8.33 2.43 5.53
C ALA A 167 8.90 3.85 5.33
N ALA A 168 10.23 4.04 5.43
CA ALA A 168 10.88 5.30 5.07
C ALA A 168 10.80 5.64 3.57
N ASN A 169 10.33 4.71 2.72
CA ASN A 169 10.01 4.96 1.31
C ASN A 169 9.10 6.18 1.13
N THR A 170 8.16 6.44 2.04
CA THR A 170 7.27 7.62 1.94
C THR A 170 8.02 8.94 2.05
N ALA A 171 9.04 9.02 2.91
CA ALA A 171 9.90 10.19 3.01
C ALA A 171 10.71 10.40 1.73
N ILE A 172 11.26 9.33 1.14
CA ILE A 172 11.98 9.41 -0.15
C ILE A 172 11.03 9.85 -1.28
N VAL A 173 9.80 9.33 -1.31
CA VAL A 173 8.76 9.75 -2.26
C VAL A 173 8.49 11.25 -2.13
N LEU A 174 8.43 11.80 -0.92
CA LEU A 174 8.23 13.24 -0.73
C LEU A 174 9.40 14.07 -1.27
N VAL A 175 10.64 13.68 -0.94
CA VAL A 175 11.84 14.38 -1.44
C VAL A 175 11.89 14.35 -2.96
N LEU A 176 11.64 13.19 -3.57
CA LEU A 176 11.60 13.05 -5.02
C LEU A 176 10.42 13.79 -5.65
N SER A 177 9.24 13.80 -5.03
CA SER A 177 8.09 14.56 -5.52
C SER A 177 8.39 16.05 -5.52
N TRP A 178 9.08 16.55 -4.50
CA TRP A 178 9.53 17.95 -4.49
C TRP A 178 10.49 18.25 -5.66
N ILE A 179 11.54 17.44 -5.83
CA ILE A 179 12.55 17.68 -6.86
C ILE A 179 11.96 17.55 -8.28
N ILE A 180 11.13 16.53 -8.50
CA ILE A 180 10.66 16.12 -9.83
C ILE A 180 9.34 16.80 -10.22
N LEU A 181 8.36 16.88 -9.30
CA LEU A 181 7.04 17.47 -9.55
C LEU A 181 6.97 18.95 -9.17
N LYS A 182 7.98 19.49 -8.47
CA LYS A 182 8.01 20.89 -7.98
C LYS A 182 6.85 21.23 -7.03
N ASP A 183 6.41 20.24 -6.24
CA ASP A 183 5.39 20.43 -5.21
C ASP A 183 5.87 21.41 -4.12
N LYS A 184 4.94 22.08 -3.43
CA LYS A 184 5.28 23.03 -2.35
C LYS A 184 5.68 22.29 -1.07
N PHE A 185 6.70 22.79 -0.39
CA PHE A 185 7.20 22.21 0.86
C PHE A 185 6.36 22.65 2.06
N ASN A 186 5.87 21.70 2.85
CA ASN A 186 5.25 21.95 4.14
C ASN A 186 6.24 21.64 5.28
N ILE A 187 6.22 22.42 6.36
CA ILE A 187 7.19 22.25 7.48
C ILE A 187 7.08 20.86 8.14
N TYR A 188 5.86 20.30 8.20
CA TYR A 188 5.61 18.96 8.71
C TYR A 188 6.29 17.86 7.89
N GLN A 189 6.45 18.07 6.58
CA GLN A 189 7.16 17.13 5.71
C GLN A 189 8.66 17.11 6.01
N ILE A 190 9.26 18.27 6.34
CA ILE A 190 10.67 18.34 6.76
C ILE A 190 10.89 17.57 8.06
N ILE A 191 10.02 17.80 9.05
CA ILE A 191 10.08 17.10 10.34
C ILE A 191 9.96 15.59 10.11
N SER A 192 9.02 15.17 9.26
CA SER A 192 8.86 13.75 8.94
C SER A 192 10.09 13.14 8.28
N ILE A 193 10.72 13.84 7.33
CA ILE A 193 11.95 13.37 6.68
C ILE A 193 13.07 13.22 7.71
N ALA A 194 13.23 14.20 8.62
CA ALA A 194 14.20 14.11 9.70
C ALA A 194 13.94 12.89 10.60
N CYS A 195 12.69 12.65 11.01
CA CYS A 195 12.30 11.47 11.77
C CYS A 195 12.61 10.16 11.03
N ALA A 196 12.36 10.08 9.72
CA ALA A 196 12.66 8.90 8.90
C ALA A 196 14.16 8.60 8.89
N VAL A 197 14.98 9.62 8.62
CA VAL A 197 16.44 9.49 8.54
C VAL A 197 17.01 9.09 9.91
N SER A 198 16.60 9.76 10.98
CA SER A 198 17.02 9.41 12.34
C SER A 198 16.61 7.98 12.71
N GLY A 199 15.38 7.56 12.36
CA GLY A 199 14.91 6.21 12.63
C GLY A 199 15.73 5.14 11.91
N VAL A 200 16.04 5.34 10.62
CA VAL A 200 16.90 4.43 9.85
C VAL A 200 18.33 4.38 10.41
N VAL A 201 18.90 5.51 10.80
CA VAL A 201 20.24 5.57 11.41
C VAL A 201 20.27 4.80 12.74
N ILE A 202 19.28 5.00 13.62
CA ILE A 202 19.20 4.29 14.91
C ILE A 202 19.07 2.78 14.70
N ILE A 203 18.18 2.34 13.78
CA ILE A 203 18.04 0.92 13.42
C ILE A 203 19.36 0.36 12.87
N SER A 204 20.13 1.16 12.13
CA SER A 204 21.40 0.72 11.55
C SER A 204 22.51 0.56 12.59
N LEU A 205 22.44 1.29 13.70
CA LEU A 205 23.41 1.24 14.79
C LEU A 205 23.10 0.15 15.82
N ASP A 206 21.94 -0.50 15.71
CA ASP A 206 21.53 -1.54 16.64
C ASP A 206 22.50 -2.73 16.63
N LYS A 207 23.14 -2.97 17.79
CA LYS A 207 24.17 -4.00 17.96
C LYS A 207 23.56 -5.37 18.25
N SER A 208 22.28 -5.42 18.62
CA SER A 208 21.53 -6.64 19.00
C SER A 208 21.61 -7.77 17.97
N THR A 209 21.68 -7.41 16.68
CA THR A 209 21.55 -8.33 15.55
C THR A 209 22.92 -8.76 15.01
N THR A 210 24.02 -8.26 15.58
CA THR A 210 25.35 -8.31 14.96
C THR A 210 26.37 -9.10 15.77
N SER A 211 26.62 -10.36 15.40
CA SER A 211 27.89 -11.03 15.75
C SER A 211 29.03 -10.45 14.90
N GLN A 212 30.27 -10.33 15.41
CA GLN A 212 31.38 -9.64 14.73
C GLN A 212 31.66 -10.10 13.28
N SER A 213 31.44 -11.37 12.95
CA SER A 213 31.58 -11.91 11.57
C SER A 213 30.41 -11.54 10.64
N SER A 214 29.29 -11.05 11.18
CA SER A 214 28.04 -10.75 10.46
C SER A 214 27.75 -9.25 10.31
N VAL A 215 28.61 -8.35 10.81
CA VAL A 215 28.44 -6.88 10.72
C VAL A 215 28.27 -6.44 9.26
N TRP A 216 29.16 -6.92 8.39
CA TRP A 216 29.14 -6.59 6.96
C TRP A 216 27.85 -7.06 6.27
N LYS A 217 27.36 -8.25 6.62
CA LYS A 217 26.10 -8.78 6.08
C LYS A 217 24.91 -7.96 6.55
N HIS A 218 24.87 -7.58 7.83
CA HIS A 218 23.82 -6.74 8.38
C HIS A 218 23.77 -5.36 7.70
N PHE A 219 24.92 -4.70 7.57
CA PHE A 219 25.03 -3.42 6.87
C PHE A 219 24.60 -3.53 5.40
N LEU A 220 25.01 -4.59 4.71
CA LEU A 220 24.59 -4.85 3.33
C LEU A 220 23.07 -5.00 3.23
N GLY A 221 22.44 -5.72 4.16
CA GLY A 221 20.98 -5.88 4.18
C GLY A 221 20.23 -4.58 4.43
N ILE A 222 20.75 -3.70 5.30
CA ILE A 222 20.21 -2.34 5.51
C ILE A 222 20.34 -1.51 4.23
N LEU A 223 21.53 -1.50 3.61
CA LEU A 223 21.78 -0.77 2.38
C LEU A 223 20.83 -1.23 1.25
N LEU A 224 20.62 -2.55 1.13
CA LEU A 224 19.67 -3.13 0.19
C LEU A 224 18.21 -2.73 0.49
N ALA A 225 17.81 -2.64 1.77
CA ALA A 225 16.47 -2.15 2.13
C ALA A 225 16.27 -0.68 1.73
N ILE A 226 17.27 0.17 1.97
CA ILE A 226 17.25 1.59 1.58
C ILE A 226 17.21 1.70 0.04
N LEU A 227 18.02 0.91 -0.67
CA LEU A 227 18.04 0.89 -2.13
C LEU A 227 16.69 0.43 -2.71
N SER A 228 16.07 -0.59 -2.11
CA SER A 228 14.71 -1.01 -2.42
C SER A 228 13.72 0.14 -2.25
N ALA A 229 13.77 0.84 -1.11
CA ALA A 229 12.90 1.99 -0.85
C ALA A 229 13.14 3.12 -1.87
N ALA A 230 14.39 3.36 -2.28
CA ALA A 230 14.72 4.37 -3.28
C ALA A 230 14.19 4.02 -4.69
N PHE A 231 14.37 2.77 -5.15
CA PHE A 231 13.77 2.31 -6.41
C PHE A 231 12.25 2.34 -6.35
N SER A 232 11.67 1.95 -5.20
CA SER A 232 10.23 2.02 -4.96
C SER A 232 9.70 3.46 -5.08
N ALA A 233 10.36 4.40 -4.43
CA ALA A 233 9.99 5.79 -4.46
C ALA A 233 10.12 6.38 -5.87
N THR A 234 11.20 6.05 -6.55
CA THR A 234 11.47 6.50 -7.91
C THR A 234 10.39 6.03 -8.88
N TYR A 235 10.00 4.75 -8.85
CA TYR A 235 8.92 4.27 -9.73
C TYR A 235 7.60 4.99 -9.42
N LYS A 236 7.25 5.20 -8.13
CA LYS A 236 5.98 5.87 -7.75
C LYS A 236 5.93 7.31 -8.26
N VAL A 237 7.02 8.05 -8.08
CA VAL A 237 7.10 9.46 -8.50
C VAL A 237 7.14 9.59 -10.02
N LEU A 238 7.88 8.72 -10.72
CA LEU A 238 7.86 8.68 -12.19
C LEU A 238 6.49 8.30 -12.74
N PHE A 239 5.81 7.33 -12.12
CA PHE A 239 4.46 6.91 -12.50
C PHE A 239 3.49 8.09 -12.38
N LYS A 240 3.51 8.79 -11.25
CA LYS A 240 2.70 10.00 -11.03
C LYS A 240 3.07 11.13 -11.99
N ARG A 241 4.35 11.31 -12.32
CA ARG A 241 4.79 12.36 -13.26
C ARG A 241 4.28 12.12 -14.68
N ILE A 242 4.34 10.87 -15.16
CA ILE A 242 4.06 10.56 -16.57
C ILE A 242 2.55 10.34 -16.79
N ILE A 243 1.87 9.66 -15.88
CA ILE A 243 0.45 9.29 -16.04
C ILE A 243 -0.48 10.29 -15.33
N GLY A 244 0.00 10.96 -14.28
CA GLY A 244 -0.84 11.84 -13.45
C GLY A 244 -1.75 11.06 -12.50
N ASN A 245 -2.98 11.55 -12.34
CA ASN A 245 -4.00 10.90 -11.51
C ASN A 245 -4.63 9.74 -12.28
N ALA A 246 -4.00 8.57 -12.22
CA ALA A 246 -4.47 7.36 -12.89
C ALA A 246 -5.75 6.83 -12.25
N ASN A 247 -6.71 6.43 -13.08
CA ASN A 247 -7.91 5.73 -12.61
C ASN A 247 -7.57 4.26 -12.22
N LEU A 248 -8.39 3.62 -11.39
CA LEU A 248 -8.21 2.24 -10.94
C LEU A 248 -7.98 1.27 -12.11
N GLY A 249 -8.78 1.41 -13.18
CA GLY A 249 -8.67 0.57 -14.37
C GLY A 249 -7.35 0.74 -15.10
N GLN A 250 -6.82 1.97 -15.14
CA GLN A 250 -5.51 2.27 -15.74
C GLN A 250 -4.38 1.64 -14.92
N VAL A 251 -4.39 1.78 -13.59
CA VAL A 251 -3.40 1.15 -12.71
C VAL A 251 -3.45 -0.37 -12.83
N SER A 252 -4.64 -0.97 -12.83
CA SER A 252 -4.81 -2.42 -12.93
C SER A 252 -4.32 -2.97 -14.28
N MET A 253 -4.60 -2.25 -15.37
CA MET A 253 -4.11 -2.58 -16.70
C MET A 253 -2.59 -2.48 -16.77
N PHE A 254 -2.02 -1.42 -16.19
CA PHE A 254 -0.58 -1.24 -16.12
C PHE A 254 0.13 -2.36 -15.34
N MET A 255 -0.40 -2.74 -14.17
CA MET A 255 0.15 -3.82 -13.35
C MET A 255 0.09 -5.17 -14.07
N THR A 256 -0.97 -5.42 -14.84
CA THR A 256 -1.09 -6.63 -15.67
C THR A 256 -0.07 -6.64 -16.79
N GLY A 257 0.12 -5.50 -17.47
CA GLY A 257 1.14 -5.35 -18.49
C GLY A 257 2.55 -5.52 -17.95
N LEU A 258 2.81 -4.99 -16.75
CA LEU A 258 4.06 -5.19 -16.02
C LEU A 258 4.28 -6.67 -15.69
N GLY A 259 3.26 -7.39 -15.21
CA GLY A 259 3.33 -8.83 -14.97
C GLY A 259 3.61 -9.64 -16.23
N PHE A 260 2.98 -9.30 -17.36
CA PHE A 260 3.24 -9.98 -18.63
C PHE A 260 4.67 -9.74 -19.13
N MET A 261 5.17 -8.50 -19.02
CA MET A 261 6.56 -8.19 -19.35
C MET A 261 7.54 -8.85 -18.39
N ASN A 262 7.21 -8.95 -17.11
CA ASN A 262 8.00 -9.70 -16.13
C ASN A 262 8.13 -11.16 -16.54
N LEU A 263 7.04 -11.80 -16.98
CA LEU A 263 7.05 -13.18 -17.44
C LEU A 263 8.00 -13.40 -18.62
N VAL A 264 7.99 -12.50 -19.61
CA VAL A 264 8.79 -12.64 -20.83
C VAL A 264 10.24 -12.18 -20.67
N ILE A 265 10.48 -11.05 -19.99
CA ILE A 265 11.82 -10.42 -19.93
C ILE A 265 12.66 -11.01 -18.80
N ASN A 266 12.06 -11.25 -17.63
CA ASN A 266 12.83 -11.65 -16.45
C ASN A 266 13.09 -13.16 -16.35
N ILE A 267 12.46 -13.97 -17.21
CA ILE A 267 12.82 -15.38 -17.30
C ILE A 267 14.27 -15.58 -17.75
N PHE A 268 14.78 -14.72 -18.64
CA PHE A 268 16.17 -14.75 -19.12
C PHE A 268 17.20 -14.56 -17.99
N PRO A 269 17.14 -13.49 -17.17
CA PRO A 269 18.02 -13.35 -16.01
C PRO A 269 17.78 -14.41 -14.93
N CYS A 270 16.56 -14.94 -14.74
CA CYS A 270 16.35 -16.08 -13.83
C CYS A 270 17.17 -17.30 -14.28
N ILE A 271 17.01 -17.71 -15.54
CA ILE A 271 17.74 -18.85 -16.12
C ILE A 271 19.25 -18.60 -16.06
N PHE A 272 19.70 -17.38 -16.37
CA PHE A 272 21.10 -17.00 -16.28
C PHE A 272 21.63 -17.14 -14.84
N LEU A 273 20.93 -16.65 -13.83
CA LEU A 273 21.38 -16.74 -12.43
C LEU A 273 21.46 -18.18 -11.92
N ILE A 274 20.56 -19.05 -12.38
CA ILE A 274 20.57 -20.49 -12.09
C ILE A 274 21.79 -21.16 -12.74
N ILE A 275 22.05 -20.89 -14.03
CA ILE A 275 23.18 -21.49 -14.76
C ILE A 275 24.53 -21.10 -14.15
N TYR A 276 24.67 -19.87 -13.67
CA TYR A 276 25.92 -19.38 -13.06
C TYR A 276 26.06 -19.77 -11.58
N ASN A 277 25.20 -20.67 -11.06
CA ASN A 277 25.18 -21.10 -9.65
C ASN A 277 25.12 -19.93 -8.64
N LYS A 278 24.58 -18.78 -9.04
CA LYS A 278 24.29 -17.68 -8.12
C LYS A 278 22.96 -17.87 -7.42
N GLU A 279 22.05 -18.62 -8.05
CA GLU A 279 20.86 -19.16 -7.42
C GLU A 279 20.88 -20.68 -7.47
N THR A 280 20.63 -21.34 -6.34
CA THR A 280 20.49 -22.80 -6.26
C THR A 280 19.02 -23.15 -6.09
N ILE A 281 18.48 -23.92 -7.02
CA ILE A 281 17.11 -24.43 -6.99
C ILE A 281 17.17 -25.93 -7.22
N GLU A 282 17.05 -26.69 -6.14
CA GLU A 282 16.79 -28.12 -6.24
C GLU A 282 15.29 -28.35 -6.22
N PHE A 283 14.73 -28.78 -7.36
CA PHE A 283 13.28 -28.92 -7.57
C PHE A 283 12.57 -29.79 -6.50
N ASP A 284 13.29 -30.75 -5.91
CA ASP A 284 12.76 -31.68 -4.90
C ASP A 284 12.62 -31.04 -3.50
N TYR A 285 13.37 -29.98 -3.20
CA TYR A 285 13.42 -29.31 -1.89
C TYR A 285 12.85 -27.88 -1.93
N VAL A 286 12.20 -27.49 -3.03
CA VAL A 286 11.59 -26.16 -3.12
C VAL A 286 10.48 -26.02 -2.08
N PRO A 287 10.52 -25.00 -1.20
CA PRO A 287 9.46 -24.75 -0.24
C PRO A 287 8.24 -24.13 -0.93
N TRP A 288 7.49 -24.96 -1.66
CA TRP A 288 6.32 -24.56 -2.45
C TRP A 288 5.28 -23.84 -1.58
N PHE A 289 5.06 -24.29 -0.34
CA PHE A 289 4.07 -23.68 0.54
C PHE A 289 4.42 -22.22 0.91
N PRO A 290 5.60 -21.89 1.45
CA PRO A 290 6.02 -20.50 1.66
C PRO A 290 6.03 -19.63 0.38
N ILE A 291 6.48 -20.16 -0.75
CA ILE A 291 6.58 -19.40 -2.01
C ILE A 291 5.20 -19.06 -2.56
N THR A 292 4.31 -20.05 -2.63
CA THR A 292 2.93 -19.86 -3.10
C THR A 292 2.12 -19.02 -2.12
N GLY A 293 2.29 -19.23 -0.81
CA GLY A 293 1.69 -18.40 0.23
C GLY A 293 2.11 -16.94 0.12
N SER A 294 3.42 -16.66 0.00
CA SER A 294 3.92 -15.29 -0.22
C SER A 294 3.32 -14.65 -1.48
N SER A 295 3.29 -15.39 -2.58
CA SER A 295 2.80 -14.87 -3.87
C SER A 295 1.29 -14.59 -3.84
N LEU A 296 0.51 -15.46 -3.21
CA LEU A 296 -0.94 -15.27 -3.04
C LEU A 296 -1.25 -14.11 -2.09
N LEU A 297 -0.54 -13.99 -0.98
CA LEU A 297 -0.71 -12.87 -0.05
C LEU A 297 -0.28 -11.54 -0.68
N SER A 298 0.78 -11.55 -1.48
CA SER A 298 1.23 -10.40 -2.27
C SER A 298 0.20 -10.00 -3.33
N LEU A 299 -0.39 -10.96 -4.04
CA LEU A 299 -1.48 -10.71 -4.97
C LEU A 299 -2.69 -10.08 -4.25
N LEU A 300 -3.11 -10.69 -3.13
CA LEU A 300 -4.21 -10.19 -2.33
C LEU A 300 -3.92 -8.78 -1.80
N PHE A 301 -2.71 -8.52 -1.31
CA PHE A 301 -2.26 -7.19 -0.90
C PHE A 301 -2.36 -6.17 -2.03
N ASN A 302 -1.91 -6.50 -3.24
CA ASN A 302 -2.01 -5.62 -4.41
C ASN A 302 -3.48 -5.34 -4.77
N PHE A 303 -4.35 -6.34 -4.67
CA PHE A 303 -5.78 -6.15 -4.85
C PHE A 303 -6.38 -5.24 -3.78
N LEU A 304 -6.05 -5.43 -2.51
CA LEU A 304 -6.54 -4.57 -1.44
C LEU A 304 -6.04 -3.13 -1.58
N ILE A 305 -4.82 -2.91 -2.07
CA ILE A 305 -4.36 -1.55 -2.40
C ILE A 305 -5.22 -0.96 -3.51
N ASN A 306 -5.35 -1.67 -4.63
CA ASN A 306 -6.04 -1.15 -5.81
C ASN A 306 -7.54 -0.92 -5.51
N PHE A 307 -8.26 -1.96 -5.09
CA PHE A 307 -9.68 -1.86 -4.78
C PHE A 307 -9.95 -1.05 -3.52
N GLY A 308 -9.08 -1.13 -2.51
CA GLY A 308 -9.27 -0.38 -1.28
C GLY A 308 -9.11 1.12 -1.45
N ILE A 309 -8.23 1.58 -2.35
CA ILE A 309 -8.16 3.00 -2.75
C ILE A 309 -9.42 3.43 -3.50
N ALA A 310 -10.05 2.54 -4.26
CA ALA A 310 -11.24 2.87 -5.05
C ALA A 310 -12.55 2.80 -4.25
N LEU A 311 -12.67 1.86 -3.32
CA LEU A 311 -13.85 1.63 -2.49
C LEU A 311 -13.83 2.45 -1.20
N LEU A 312 -12.63 2.74 -0.68
CA LEU A 312 -12.42 3.44 0.58
C LEU A 312 -11.47 4.62 0.37
N HIS A 313 -11.14 5.30 1.46
CA HIS A 313 -10.16 6.37 1.43
C HIS A 313 -8.73 5.79 1.37
N PRO A 314 -7.79 6.32 0.56
CA PRO A 314 -6.39 5.86 0.51
C PRO A 314 -5.70 5.79 1.88
N LEU A 315 -6.12 6.64 2.82
CA LEU A 315 -5.65 6.62 4.22
C LEU A 315 -5.91 5.28 4.92
N VAL A 316 -7.02 4.60 4.62
CA VAL A 316 -7.36 3.29 5.21
C VAL A 316 -6.27 2.26 4.85
N ILE A 317 -5.84 2.27 3.58
CA ILE A 317 -4.78 1.37 3.09
C ILE A 317 -3.44 1.71 3.73
N SER A 318 -3.11 3.00 3.81
CA SER A 318 -1.89 3.44 4.49
C SER A 318 -1.85 3.04 5.96
N ILE A 319 -2.98 3.10 6.68
CA ILE A 319 -3.07 2.62 8.08
C ILE A 319 -2.87 1.11 8.16
N GLY A 320 -3.43 0.33 7.23
CA GLY A 320 -3.17 -1.11 7.15
C GLY A 320 -1.69 -1.45 6.95
N MET A 321 -1.01 -0.74 6.05
CA MET A 321 0.43 -0.89 5.85
C MET A 321 1.24 -0.51 7.10
N LEU A 322 0.82 0.55 7.81
CA LEU A 322 1.44 0.99 9.06
C LEU A 322 1.31 -0.06 10.16
N MET A 323 0.13 -0.67 10.31
CA MET A 323 -0.12 -1.76 11.26
C MET A 323 0.67 -3.02 10.93
N GLY A 324 1.06 -3.23 9.67
CA GLY A 324 1.93 -4.33 9.27
C GLY A 324 3.34 -4.27 9.88
N ILE A 325 3.84 -3.08 10.23
CA ILE A 325 5.18 -2.90 10.84
C ILE A 325 5.25 -3.53 12.25
N PRO A 326 4.41 -3.13 13.24
CA PRO A 326 4.43 -3.77 14.55
C PRO A 326 4.04 -5.24 14.50
N LEU A 327 3.17 -5.64 13.56
CA LEU A 327 2.80 -7.04 13.36
C LEU A 327 4.01 -7.89 12.93
N ASN A 328 4.89 -7.35 12.07
CA ASN A 328 6.16 -8.01 11.72
C ASN A 328 7.05 -8.20 12.95
N ILE A 329 7.15 -7.18 13.82
CA ILE A 329 7.95 -7.25 15.06
C ILE A 329 7.43 -8.37 15.96
N ILE A 330 6.11 -8.46 16.16
CA ILE A 330 5.49 -9.51 16.98
C ILE A 330 5.81 -10.89 16.41
N ILE A 331 5.71 -11.09 15.09
CA ILE A 331 6.04 -12.37 14.46
C ILE A 331 7.53 -12.71 14.60
N ASP A 332 8.42 -11.75 14.39
CA ASP A 332 9.87 -12.00 14.55
C ASP A 332 10.24 -12.33 16.01
N ILE A 333 9.56 -11.76 17.01
CA ILE A 333 9.73 -12.13 18.42
C ILE A 333 9.27 -13.57 18.68
N ILE A 334 8.07 -13.92 18.21
CA ILE A 334 7.43 -15.22 18.49
C ILE A 334 8.13 -16.35 17.75
N PHE A 335 8.33 -16.21 16.44
CA PHE A 335 8.78 -17.30 15.56
C PHE A 335 10.29 -17.33 15.31
N ARG A 336 10.99 -16.20 15.50
CA ARG A 336 12.44 -16.11 15.23
C ARG A 336 13.26 -15.75 16.48
N HIS A 337 12.62 -15.69 17.64
CA HIS A 337 13.24 -15.38 18.95
C HIS A 337 14.12 -14.13 18.91
N LEU A 338 13.67 -13.10 18.18
CA LEU A 338 14.40 -11.83 18.08
C LEU A 338 14.51 -11.16 19.45
N LYS A 339 15.73 -10.88 19.90
CA LYS A 339 15.97 -10.04 21.09
C LYS A 339 15.75 -8.58 20.72
N VAL A 340 14.64 -8.01 21.16
CA VAL A 340 14.33 -6.60 20.93
C VAL A 340 15.18 -5.74 21.85
N GLU A 341 16.20 -5.08 21.30
CA GLU A 341 16.90 -4.02 22.00
C GLU A 341 16.14 -2.69 21.89
N LYS A 342 16.43 -1.79 22.82
CA LYS A 342 15.77 -0.49 22.94
C LYS A 342 15.98 0.36 21.68
N ASP A 343 17.15 0.26 21.06
CA ASP A 343 17.51 1.05 19.89
C ASP A 343 16.64 0.70 18.68
N PHE A 344 16.42 -0.61 18.43
CA PHE A 344 15.49 -1.05 17.38
C PHE A 344 14.06 -0.53 17.60
N LEU A 345 13.56 -0.59 18.84
CA LEU A 345 12.22 -0.11 19.17
C LEU A 345 12.09 1.41 18.95
N ILE A 346 13.08 2.18 19.40
CA ILE A 346 13.11 3.64 19.24
C ILE A 346 13.19 4.00 17.76
N GLY A 347 14.10 3.38 17.01
CA GLY A 347 14.25 3.65 15.58
C GLY A 347 13.01 3.26 14.78
N GLY A 348 12.41 2.09 15.06
CA GLY A 348 11.15 1.66 14.46
C GLY A 348 10.00 2.61 14.76
N PHE A 349 9.90 3.11 15.99
CA PHE A 349 8.90 4.12 16.37
C PHE A 349 9.10 5.44 15.62
N LEU A 350 10.34 5.92 15.46
CA LEU A 350 10.64 7.13 14.68
C LEU A 350 10.23 7.01 13.21
N VAL A 351 10.50 5.86 12.57
CA VAL A 351 10.08 5.65 11.17
C VAL A 351 8.56 5.56 11.06
N LEU A 352 7.90 4.91 12.01
CA LEU A 352 6.44 4.84 12.07
C LEU A 352 5.84 6.25 12.24
N LEU A 353 6.40 7.06 13.14
CA LEU A 353 6.00 8.45 13.34
C LEU A 353 6.16 9.27 12.05
N SER A 354 7.29 9.12 11.34
CA SER A 354 7.50 9.76 10.04
C SER A 354 6.37 9.42 9.06
N PHE A 355 6.05 8.14 8.92
CA PHE A 355 5.00 7.69 8.02
C PHE A 355 3.63 8.29 8.38
N VAL A 356 3.28 8.31 9.68
CA VAL A 356 2.04 8.94 10.17
C VAL A 356 1.99 10.42 9.81
N LEU A 357 3.07 11.18 10.05
CA LEU A 357 3.13 12.62 9.76
C LEU A 357 2.95 12.94 8.27
N ILE A 358 3.35 12.03 7.37
CA ILE A 358 3.19 12.20 5.91
C ILE A 358 1.79 11.86 5.48
N VAL A 359 1.27 10.75 5.99
CA VAL A 359 -0.01 10.20 5.54
C VAL A 359 -1.17 11.02 6.07
N PHE A 360 -1.12 11.49 7.31
CA PHE A 360 -2.16 12.35 7.83
C PHE A 360 -2.05 13.76 7.24
N PRO A 361 -3.12 14.31 6.64
CA PRO A 361 -3.15 15.68 6.11
C PRO A 361 -3.26 16.69 7.27
N LEU A 362 -2.20 16.78 8.06
CA LEU A 362 -2.09 17.69 9.22
C LEU A 362 -2.20 19.15 8.79
N ASP A 363 -1.82 19.46 7.56
CA ASP A 363 -1.94 20.78 6.95
C ASP A 363 -3.41 21.24 6.85
N ILE A 364 -4.33 20.35 6.47
CA ILE A 364 -5.77 20.66 6.39
C ILE A 364 -6.34 20.82 7.80
N PHE A 365 -6.04 19.88 8.70
CA PHE A 365 -6.52 19.92 10.08
C PHE A 365 -6.06 21.16 10.84
N MET A 366 -4.78 21.54 10.69
CA MET A 366 -4.24 22.72 11.35
C MET A 366 -4.79 24.00 10.74
N LYS A 367 -4.99 24.06 9.42
CA LYS A 367 -5.61 25.22 8.77
C LYS A 367 -7.04 25.42 9.24
N ASP A 368 -7.80 24.33 9.40
CA ASP A 368 -9.15 24.38 9.97
C ASP A 368 -9.15 24.72 11.46
N TYR A 369 -8.20 24.20 12.24
CA TYR A 369 -8.02 24.56 13.65
C TYR A 369 -7.67 26.03 13.84
N PHE A 370 -6.71 26.55 13.06
CA PHE A 370 -6.33 27.97 13.08
C PHE A 370 -7.48 28.87 12.60
N LYS A 371 -8.25 28.45 11.58
CA LYS A 371 -9.44 29.18 11.14
C LYS A 371 -10.53 29.19 12.22
N LYS A 372 -10.73 28.08 12.93
CA LYS A 372 -11.68 27.95 14.04
C LYS A 372 -11.24 28.77 15.26
N CYS A 373 -9.95 28.77 15.60
CA CYS A 373 -9.36 29.63 16.62
C CYS A 373 -9.47 31.12 16.26
N LYS A 374 -9.16 31.51 15.01
CA LYS A 374 -9.30 32.90 14.54
C LYS A 374 -10.76 33.37 14.60
N ASN A 375 -11.70 32.53 14.20
CA ASN A 375 -13.13 32.83 14.32
C ASN A 375 -13.62 32.86 15.77
N SER A 376 -13.00 32.11 16.69
CA SER A 376 -13.30 32.17 18.13
C SER A 376 -12.74 33.43 18.80
N ILE A 377 -11.62 33.96 18.31
CA ILE A 377 -11.02 35.21 18.80
C ILE A 377 -11.84 36.40 18.31
N ASN A 378 -12.25 36.42 17.04
CA ASN A 378 -13.10 37.47 16.46
C ASN A 378 -14.56 37.46 16.97
N LYS A 379 -14.99 36.43 17.69
CA LYS A 379 -16.32 36.39 18.37
C LYS A 379 -16.26 36.89 19.82
N LYS A 380 -15.05 37.07 20.37
CA LYS A 380 -14.80 37.54 21.75
C LYS A 380 -14.26 38.98 21.81
N ALA A 381 -13.85 39.53 20.67
CA ALA A 381 -13.68 40.96 20.43
C ALA A 381 -14.96 41.51 19.80
#